data_AF-A0A3N5AY93-F1
#
_entry.id   AF-A0A3N5AY93-F1
#
_cell.length_a   1.000
_cell.length_b   1.000
_cell.length_c   1.000
_cell.angle_alpha   90.00
_cell.angle_beta   90.00
_cell.angle_gamma   90.00
#
_symmetry.space_group_name_H-M   'P 1'
#
loop_
_entity.id
_entity.type
_entity.pdbx_description
1 polymer ?
#
loop_
_entity_poly.entity_id
_entity_poly.type
_entity_poly.pdbx_seq_one_letter_code
_entity_poly.pdbx_strand_id
1 'polypeptide(L)'
;MDNPPKAPDIAQVLKHNRTLLYWHIVTRLVLAVILFAVPIVARLAGWDAALPAFCAPAALLVLIFLVLRLRHGSRFKVCEKVLHTYPLEYRTRVSKKDSEWKYLGDVYTVRLSVRGQHGAPSLRAINASTVRRWPKEAEEGGAWFAGDLAFGGVMIVPGSNDMLFVQPADWKKYEQERAQADPQRRALAEQAGISRLLEKEPRILVTG
;
A
#
# COMPACT_ATOMS: atom_id res chain seq x y z
N MET A 1 -17.39 -23.79 -13.26
CA MET A 1 -18.39 -22.72 -13.04
C MET A 1 -18.18 -22.32 -11.61
N ASP A 2 -17.36 -21.32 -11.35
CA ASP A 2 -17.07 -20.92 -9.98
C ASP A 2 -17.76 -19.58 -9.76
N ASN A 3 -18.78 -19.60 -8.91
CA ASN A 3 -19.38 -18.37 -8.42
C ASN A 3 -18.27 -17.47 -7.87
N PRO A 4 -18.36 -16.14 -8.04
CA PRO A 4 -17.40 -15.25 -7.41
C PRO A 4 -17.34 -15.60 -5.91
N PRO A 5 -16.15 -15.52 -5.28
CA PRO A 5 -16.02 -15.76 -3.85
C PRO A 5 -17.00 -14.86 -3.08
N LYS A 6 -17.29 -15.14 -1.82
CA LYS A 6 -18.12 -14.21 -1.04
C LYS A 6 -17.43 -12.85 -0.95
N ALA A 7 -18.16 -11.76 -1.16
CA ALA A 7 -17.62 -10.42 -0.96
C ALA A 7 -17.06 -10.30 0.47
N PRO A 8 -15.84 -9.77 0.64
CA PRO A 8 -15.20 -9.69 1.94
C PRO A 8 -15.94 -8.68 2.82
N ASP A 9 -16.01 -8.97 4.12
CA ASP A 9 -16.48 -7.99 5.10
C ASP A 9 -15.44 -6.87 5.22
N ILE A 10 -15.85 -5.65 4.86
CA ILE A 10 -15.01 -4.44 4.89
C ILE A 10 -14.43 -4.23 6.30
N ALA A 11 -15.22 -4.47 7.35
CA ALA A 11 -14.75 -4.28 8.73
C ALA A 11 -13.62 -5.27 9.07
N GLN A 12 -13.73 -6.51 8.60
CA GLN A 12 -12.70 -7.52 8.77
C GLN A 12 -11.41 -7.16 8.02
N VAL A 13 -11.53 -6.71 6.77
CA VAL A 13 -10.39 -6.29 5.94
C VAL A 13 -9.66 -5.11 6.58
N LEU A 14 -10.38 -4.10 7.04
CA LEU A 14 -9.81 -2.93 7.70
C LEU A 14 -9.12 -3.32 9.02
N LYS A 15 -9.75 -4.17 9.85
CA LYS A 15 -9.16 -4.65 11.10
C LYS A 15 -7.86 -5.42 10.86
N HIS A 16 -7.86 -6.32 9.87
CA HIS A 16 -6.69 -7.11 9.52
C HIS A 16 -5.50 -6.22 9.12
N ASN A 17 -5.70 -5.33 8.15
CA ASN A 17 -4.63 -4.46 7.64
C ASN A 17 -4.17 -3.42 8.67
N ARG A 18 -5.07 -2.92 9.53
CA ARG A 18 -4.69 -2.02 10.64
C ARG A 18 -3.81 -2.74 11.65
N THR A 19 -4.12 -4.00 11.96
CA THR A 19 -3.34 -4.82 12.89
C THR A 19 -1.93 -5.05 12.34
N LEU A 20 -1.80 -5.42 11.06
CA LEU A 20 -0.50 -5.57 10.40
C LEU A 20 0.31 -4.27 10.39
N LEU A 21 -0.33 -3.15 10.07
CA LEU A 21 0.31 -1.84 10.11
C LEU A 21 0.83 -1.50 11.52
N TYR A 22 0.01 -1.74 12.54
CA TYR A 22 0.38 -1.49 13.93
C TYR A 22 1.55 -2.37 14.38
N TRP A 23 1.51 -3.67 14.09
CA TRP A 23 2.62 -4.58 14.36
C TRP A 23 3.93 -4.10 13.73
N HIS A 24 3.88 -3.67 12.47
CA HIS A 24 5.06 -3.13 11.78
C HIS A 24 5.60 -1.82 12.36
N ILE A 25 4.74 -1.01 12.97
CA ILE A 25 5.15 0.20 13.70
C ILE A 25 5.80 -0.20 15.02
N VAL A 26 5.14 -1.05 15.81
CA VAL A 26 5.61 -1.50 17.12
C VAL A 26 6.96 -2.22 17.00
N THR A 27 7.11 -3.16 16.06
CA THR A 27 8.38 -3.88 15.87
C THR A 27 9.54 -2.92 15.57
N ARG A 28 9.32 -1.87 14.78
CA ARG A 28 10.37 -0.88 14.47
C ARG A 28 10.67 0.03 15.66
N LEU A 29 9.66 0.40 16.44
CA LEU A 29 9.86 1.16 17.67
C LEU A 29 10.66 0.35 18.69
N VAL A 30 10.30 -0.91 18.90
CA VAL A 30 11.04 -1.82 19.78
C VAL A 30 12.49 -1.97 19.31
N LEU A 31 12.72 -2.17 18.01
CA LEU A 31 14.06 -2.23 17.44
C LEU A 31 14.86 -0.93 17.71
N ALA A 32 14.25 0.24 17.51
CA ALA A 32 14.90 1.51 17.77
C ALA A 32 15.26 1.67 19.26
N VAL A 33 14.35 1.31 20.17
CA VAL A 33 14.60 1.35 21.62
C VAL A 33 15.76 0.43 22.01
N ILE A 34 15.79 -0.80 21.47
CA ILE A 34 16.90 -1.74 21.70
C ILE A 34 18.22 -1.13 21.21
N LEU A 35 18.25 -0.58 20.00
CA LEU A 35 19.45 0.03 19.43
C LEU A 35 19.95 1.24 20.25
N PHE A 36 19.05 2.03 20.85
CA PHE A 36 19.45 3.11 21.78
C PHE A 36 19.93 2.58 23.14
N ALA A 37 19.40 1.46 23.62
CA ALA A 37 19.78 0.89 24.91
C ALA A 37 21.18 0.25 24.88
N VAL A 38 21.57 -0.37 23.76
CA VAL A 38 22.87 -1.05 23.59
C VAL A 38 24.07 -0.20 24.01
N PRO A 39 24.28 1.05 23.52
CA PRO A 39 25.42 1.86 23.94
C PRO A 39 25.39 2.24 25.42
N ILE A 40 24.20 2.43 26.01
CA ILE A 40 24.04 2.77 27.43
C ILE A 40 24.47 1.56 28.29
N VAL A 41 23.96 0.38 27.97
CA VAL A 41 24.28 -0.87 28.69
C VAL A 41 25.76 -1.23 28.54
N ALA A 42 26.32 -1.10 27.34
CA ALA A 42 27.74 -1.35 27.09
C ALA A 42 28.64 -0.44 27.94
N ARG A 43 28.29 0.85 28.04
CA ARG A 43 29.02 1.81 28.88
C ARG A 43 28.91 1.47 30.37
N LEU A 44 27.73 1.09 30.85
CA LEU A 44 27.53 0.67 32.25
C LEU A 44 28.26 -0.64 32.58
N ALA A 45 28.45 -1.53 31.60
CA ALA A 45 29.22 -2.76 31.74
C ALA A 45 30.74 -2.58 31.60
N GLY A 46 31.23 -1.34 31.39
CA GLY A 46 32.65 -1.05 31.23
C GLY A 46 33.24 -1.47 29.87
N TRP A 47 32.41 -1.66 28.85
CA TRP A 47 32.87 -1.97 27.49
C TRP A 47 33.14 -0.68 26.71
N ASP A 48 34.41 -0.27 26.66
CA ASP A 48 34.88 0.86 25.84
C ASP A 48 35.09 0.46 24.37
N ALA A 49 34.05 -0.09 23.74
CA ALA A 49 34.07 -0.46 22.33
C ALA A 49 33.46 0.64 21.46
N ALA A 50 34.11 0.95 20.33
CA ALA A 50 33.58 1.89 19.32
C ALA A 50 32.33 1.34 18.60
N LEU A 51 32.12 0.02 18.58
CA LEU A 51 31.01 -0.64 17.88
C LEU A 51 29.61 -0.27 18.42
N PRO A 52 29.34 -0.33 19.74
CA PRO A 52 28.09 0.17 20.32
C PRO A 52 27.74 1.61 19.97
N ALA A 53 28.73 2.46 19.69
CA ALA A 53 28.49 3.86 19.32
C ALA A 53 27.74 4.00 17.97
N PHE A 54 27.88 3.03 17.05
CA PHE A 54 27.13 3.00 15.78
C PHE A 54 25.67 2.58 15.95
N CYS A 55 25.26 2.05 17.10
CA CYS A 55 23.86 1.69 17.34
C CYS A 55 22.96 2.92 17.43
N ALA A 56 23.47 4.05 17.95
CA ALA A 56 22.71 5.31 18.03
C ALA A 56 22.33 5.90 16.66
N PRO A 57 23.26 6.08 15.68
CA PRO A 57 22.88 6.52 14.34
C PRO A 57 22.01 5.49 13.62
N ALA A 58 22.21 4.19 13.83
CA ALA A 58 21.33 3.16 13.29
C ALA A 58 19.89 3.28 13.84
N ALA A 59 19.72 3.51 15.15
CA ALA A 59 18.42 3.74 15.77
C ALA A 59 17.74 4.99 15.20
N LEU A 60 18.50 6.07 15.02
CA LEU A 60 18.00 7.31 14.41
C LEU A 60 17.51 7.07 12.98
N LEU A 61 18.25 6.33 12.16
CA LEU A 61 17.82 5.96 10.81
C LEU A 61 16.51 5.16 10.84
N VAL A 62 16.37 4.18 11.74
CA VAL A 62 15.12 3.41 11.89
C VAL A 62 13.95 4.33 12.22
N LEU A 63 14.13 5.30 13.12
CA LEU A 63 13.09 6.27 13.47
C LEU A 63 12.76 7.21 12.30
N ILE A 64 13.76 7.72 11.58
CA ILE A 64 13.53 8.57 10.39
C ILE A 64 12.70 7.80 9.37
N PHE A 65 13.07 6.56 9.04
CA PHE A 65 12.31 5.72 8.12
C PHE A 65 10.88 5.44 8.62
N LEU A 66 10.70 5.25 9.93
CA LEU A 66 9.37 5.07 10.53
C LEU A 66 8.51 6.33 10.38
N VAL A 67 9.04 7.51 10.69
CA VAL A 67 8.33 8.79 10.55
C VAL A 67 7.98 9.07 9.09
N LEU A 68 8.90 8.84 8.16
CA LEU A 68 8.62 8.95 6.71
C LEU A 68 7.49 8.01 6.31
N ARG A 69 7.52 6.75 6.75
CA ARG A 69 6.45 5.78 6.47
C ARG A 69 5.11 6.19 7.07
N LEU A 70 5.07 6.76 8.27
CA LEU A 70 3.85 7.26 8.91
C LEU A 70 3.28 8.49 8.19
N ARG A 71 4.15 9.41 7.76
CA ARG A 71 3.76 10.59 6.96
C ARG A 71 3.15 10.19 5.61
N HIS A 72 3.70 9.15 4.97
CA HIS A 72 3.14 8.55 3.77
C HIS A 72 2.03 7.51 4.06
N GLY A 73 1.65 7.32 5.33
CA GLY A 73 0.61 6.38 5.79
C GLY A 73 -0.83 6.88 5.58
N SER A 74 -1.02 8.06 4.96
CA SER A 74 -2.35 8.58 4.57
C SER A 74 -3.12 7.62 3.66
N ARG A 75 -2.42 6.71 2.97
CA ARG A 75 -2.99 5.65 2.12
C ARG A 75 -4.04 4.83 2.84
N PHE A 76 -3.81 4.44 4.09
CA PHE A 76 -4.76 3.59 4.82
C PHE A 76 -6.12 4.30 5.01
N LYS A 77 -6.09 5.58 5.39
CA LYS A 77 -7.30 6.40 5.54
C LYS A 77 -8.04 6.58 4.22
N VAL A 78 -7.32 6.72 3.12
CA VAL A 78 -7.94 6.79 1.78
C VAL A 78 -8.51 5.45 1.38
N CYS A 79 -7.85 4.32 1.67
CA CYS A 79 -8.39 3.00 1.39
C CYS A 79 -9.71 2.76 2.16
N GLU A 80 -9.74 3.11 3.44
CA GLU A 80 -10.95 3.07 4.27
C GLU A 80 -12.09 3.88 3.65
N LYS A 81 -11.82 5.14 3.26
CA LYS A 81 -12.81 5.98 2.59
C LYS A 81 -13.29 5.40 1.25
N VAL A 82 -12.39 4.85 0.44
CA VAL A 82 -12.74 4.22 -0.84
C VAL A 82 -13.68 3.06 -0.63
N LEU A 83 -13.40 2.16 0.32
CA LEU A 83 -14.25 1.01 0.62
C LEU A 83 -15.64 1.40 1.12
N HIS A 84 -15.77 2.56 1.78
CA HIS A 84 -17.07 3.09 2.18
C HIS A 84 -17.80 3.87 1.07
N THR A 85 -17.08 4.37 0.07
CA THR A 85 -17.66 5.23 -0.99
C THR A 85 -18.01 4.45 -2.26
N TYR A 86 -17.21 3.44 -2.60
CA TYR A 86 -17.35 2.66 -3.82
C TYR A 86 -17.83 1.23 -3.52
N PRO A 87 -18.72 0.67 -4.36
CA PRO A 87 -19.11 -0.73 -4.25
C PRO A 87 -17.92 -1.65 -4.59
N LEU A 88 -17.93 -2.84 -4.00
CA LEU A 88 -16.95 -3.88 -4.29
C LEU A 88 -17.33 -4.65 -5.56
N GLU A 89 -16.47 -4.59 -6.56
CA GLU A 89 -16.61 -5.31 -7.82
C GLU A 89 -15.57 -6.42 -7.94
N TYR A 90 -16.02 -7.64 -8.20
CA TYR A 90 -15.11 -8.76 -8.38
C TYR A 90 -14.41 -8.71 -9.75
N ARG A 91 -13.07 -8.77 -9.74
CA ARG A 91 -12.22 -8.84 -10.91
C ARG A 91 -11.65 -10.25 -11.01
N THR A 92 -12.10 -10.98 -12.02
CA THR A 92 -11.80 -12.41 -12.19
C THR A 92 -10.34 -12.72 -12.47
N ARG A 93 -9.58 -11.77 -13.02
CA ARG A 93 -8.18 -12.00 -13.39
C ARG A 93 -7.32 -10.81 -13.04
N VAL A 94 -6.41 -11.04 -12.09
CA VAL A 94 -5.31 -10.14 -11.74
C VAL A 94 -4.04 -10.71 -12.35
N SER A 95 -3.28 -9.89 -13.05
CA SER A 95 -1.95 -10.29 -13.55
C SER A 95 -0.92 -9.30 -13.05
N LYS A 96 0.06 -9.80 -12.29
CA LYS A 96 1.25 -9.04 -11.94
C LYS A 96 2.14 -8.97 -13.17
N LYS A 97 2.51 -7.76 -13.59
CA LYS A 97 3.38 -7.51 -14.75
C LYS A 97 4.79 -7.18 -14.34
N ASP A 98 4.94 -6.41 -13.27
CA ASP A 98 6.24 -5.95 -12.81
C ASP A 98 6.21 -5.68 -11.30
N SER A 99 7.39 -5.59 -10.70
CA SER A 99 7.59 -5.23 -9.30
C SER A 99 8.81 -4.32 -9.17
N GLU A 100 8.61 -3.12 -8.64
CA GLU A 100 9.67 -2.17 -8.32
C GLU A 100 9.89 -2.11 -6.80
N TRP A 101 11.12 -2.37 -6.37
CA TRP A 101 11.50 -2.17 -4.97
C TRP A 101 11.75 -0.67 -4.73
N LYS A 102 10.98 -0.05 -3.82
CA LYS A 102 11.18 1.35 -3.41
C LYS A 102 11.45 1.45 -1.91
N TYR A 103 12.06 2.55 -1.50
CA TYR A 103 12.39 2.82 -0.09
C TYR A 103 11.20 2.67 0.88
N LEU A 104 9.99 3.05 0.46
CA LEU A 104 8.80 2.99 1.33
C LEU A 104 8.00 1.69 1.22
N GLY A 105 8.28 0.84 0.23
CA GLY A 105 7.55 -0.41 -0.02
C GLY A 105 7.73 -0.88 -1.47
N ASP A 106 7.23 -2.07 -1.76
CA ASP A 106 7.22 -2.61 -3.12
C ASP A 106 6.02 -2.03 -3.87
N VAL A 107 6.26 -1.61 -5.10
CA VAL A 107 5.21 -1.13 -6.02
C VAL A 107 5.05 -2.20 -7.10
N TYR A 108 3.86 -2.75 -7.22
CA TYR A 108 3.56 -3.77 -8.22
C TYR A 108 2.81 -3.15 -9.38
N THR A 109 3.22 -3.45 -10.62
CA THR A 109 2.39 -3.13 -11.78
C THR A 109 1.45 -4.29 -12.04
N VAL A 110 0.15 -4.04 -11.97
CA VAL A 110 -0.90 -5.07 -12.06
C VAL A 110 -1.90 -4.70 -13.16
N ARG A 111 -2.55 -5.70 -13.75
CA ARG A 111 -3.72 -5.51 -14.61
C ARG A 111 -4.92 -6.19 -13.99
N LEU A 112 -6.01 -5.43 -13.85
CA LEU A 112 -7.31 -5.92 -13.38
C LEU A 112 -8.22 -6.10 -14.58
N SER A 113 -8.44 -7.35 -14.98
CA SER A 113 -9.33 -7.68 -16.10
C SER A 113 -10.58 -8.40 -15.63
N VAL A 114 -11.70 -8.03 -16.24
CA VAL A 114 -12.95 -8.79 -16.20
C VAL A 114 -12.98 -9.68 -17.43
N ARG A 115 -13.44 -10.93 -17.27
CA ARG A 115 -13.60 -11.87 -18.39
C ARG A 115 -14.48 -11.23 -19.48
N GLY A 116 -13.97 -11.19 -20.71
CA GLY A 116 -14.67 -10.59 -21.86
C GLY A 116 -14.31 -9.14 -22.18
N GLN A 117 -13.63 -8.42 -21.27
CA GLN A 117 -13.06 -7.10 -21.57
C GLN A 117 -11.61 -7.20 -22.02
N HIS A 118 -11.32 -6.64 -23.20
CA HIS A 118 -9.96 -6.44 -23.69
C HIS A 118 -9.46 -5.04 -23.31
N GLY A 119 -8.16 -4.91 -23.04
CA GLY A 119 -7.54 -3.60 -22.77
C GLY A 119 -7.56 -3.16 -21.30
N ALA A 120 -7.57 -4.09 -20.35
CA ALA A 120 -7.47 -3.77 -18.93
C ALA A 120 -6.30 -2.81 -18.63
N PRO A 121 -6.55 -1.69 -17.93
CA PRO A 121 -5.54 -0.68 -17.66
C PRO A 121 -4.43 -1.26 -16.77
N SER A 122 -3.20 -0.81 -17.02
CA SER A 122 -2.09 -1.07 -16.10
C SER A 122 -2.23 -0.16 -14.89
N LEU A 123 -2.26 -0.74 -13.70
CA LEU A 123 -2.37 -0.06 -12.42
C LEU A 123 -1.09 -0.32 -11.62
N ARG A 124 -0.66 0.66 -10.82
CA ARG A 124 0.33 0.49 -9.76
C ARG A 124 -0.40 0.16 -8.47
N ALA A 125 0.01 -0.91 -7.82
CA ALA A 125 -0.53 -1.44 -6.58
C ALA A 125 0.52 -1.38 -5.47
N ILE A 126 0.14 -0.87 -4.30
CA ILE A 126 1.00 -0.77 -3.12
C ILE A 126 0.22 -1.36 -1.93
N ASN A 127 0.84 -2.24 -1.16
CA ASN A 127 0.20 -2.81 0.02
C ASN A 127 -0.07 -1.73 1.09
N ALA A 128 -1.34 -1.58 1.47
CA ALA A 128 -1.80 -0.55 2.41
C ALA A 128 -1.31 -0.81 3.85
N SER A 129 -1.03 -2.07 4.21
CA SER A 129 -0.45 -2.45 5.51
C SER A 129 1.07 -2.33 5.57
N THR A 130 1.72 -1.90 4.47
CA THR A 130 3.18 -1.72 4.32
C THR A 130 4.02 -2.99 4.36
N VAL A 131 3.37 -4.15 4.31
CA VAL A 131 3.97 -5.47 4.07
C VAL A 131 4.59 -5.46 2.67
N ARG A 132 5.87 -5.86 2.57
CA ARG A 132 6.60 -5.97 1.30
C ARG A 132 6.46 -7.38 0.73
N ARG A 133 5.24 -7.72 0.33
CA ARG A 133 4.92 -9.02 -0.24
C ARG A 133 3.75 -8.91 -1.18
N TRP A 134 3.86 -9.64 -2.30
CA TRP A 134 2.75 -9.89 -3.19
C TRP A 134 1.85 -10.99 -2.61
N PRO A 135 0.54 -10.77 -2.47
CA PRO A 135 -0.42 -11.80 -2.07
C PRO A 135 -0.47 -12.92 -3.11
N LYS A 136 -0.23 -14.16 -2.68
CA LYS A 136 -0.07 -15.31 -3.61
C LYS A 136 -1.39 -15.64 -4.31
N GLU A 137 -2.48 -15.46 -3.58
CA GLU A 137 -3.84 -15.80 -3.99
C GLU A 137 -4.42 -14.84 -5.03
N ALA A 138 -3.77 -13.68 -5.26
CA ALA A 138 -4.28 -12.65 -6.16
C ALA A 138 -4.35 -13.09 -7.62
N GLU A 139 -3.33 -13.80 -8.11
CA GLU A 139 -3.24 -14.18 -9.53
C GLU A 139 -4.14 -15.39 -9.86
N GLU A 140 -4.37 -16.28 -8.88
CA GLU A 140 -5.17 -17.49 -9.03
C GLU A 140 -6.66 -17.25 -8.73
N GLY A 141 -6.96 -16.47 -7.69
CA GLY A 141 -8.30 -16.29 -7.15
C GLY A 141 -8.97 -14.95 -7.46
N GLY A 142 -8.35 -14.13 -8.32
CA GLY A 142 -8.86 -12.79 -8.64
C GLY A 142 -8.76 -11.81 -7.46
N ALA A 143 -9.45 -10.68 -7.57
CA ALA A 143 -9.51 -9.70 -6.49
C ALA A 143 -10.81 -8.90 -6.50
N TRP A 144 -11.20 -8.40 -5.33
CA TRP A 144 -12.24 -7.39 -5.21
C TRP A 144 -11.64 -6.01 -5.43
N PHE A 145 -12.30 -5.18 -6.22
CA PHE A 145 -11.88 -3.83 -6.52
C PHE A 145 -12.97 -2.84 -6.14
N ALA A 146 -12.62 -1.79 -5.41
CA ALA A 146 -13.49 -0.64 -5.14
C ALA A 146 -12.76 0.63 -5.58
N GLY A 147 -13.38 1.44 -6.42
CA GLY A 147 -12.80 2.70 -6.90
C GLY A 147 -13.10 2.97 -8.36
N ASP A 148 -12.30 3.84 -8.96
CA ASP A 148 -12.42 4.28 -10.33
C ASP A 148 -11.09 4.08 -11.06
N LEU A 149 -11.07 3.37 -12.20
CA LEU A 149 -9.82 3.03 -12.87
C LEU A 149 -9.00 4.24 -13.34
N ALA A 150 -9.61 5.41 -13.55
CA ALA A 150 -8.93 6.63 -13.97
C ALA A 150 -8.33 7.41 -12.78
N PHE A 151 -8.88 7.25 -11.58
CA PHE A 151 -8.45 7.94 -10.36
C PHE A 151 -7.67 7.04 -9.40
N GLY A 152 -7.94 5.74 -9.40
CA GLY A 152 -7.43 4.75 -8.46
C GLY A 152 -8.52 4.14 -7.58
N GLY A 153 -8.10 3.33 -6.61
CA GLY A 153 -9.00 2.59 -5.76
C GLY A 153 -8.28 1.67 -4.78
N VAL A 154 -8.99 0.64 -4.37
CA VAL A 154 -8.52 -0.40 -3.46
C VAL A 154 -8.77 -1.75 -4.09
N MET A 155 -7.75 -2.59 -4.06
CA MET A 155 -7.83 -4.00 -4.38
C MET A 155 -7.74 -4.82 -3.09
N ILE A 156 -8.65 -5.78 -2.92
CA ILE A 156 -8.65 -6.72 -1.81
C ILE A 156 -8.51 -8.13 -2.38
N VAL A 157 -7.51 -8.86 -1.89
CA VAL A 157 -7.30 -10.24 -2.30
C VAL A 157 -8.15 -11.18 -1.43
N PRO A 158 -9.02 -12.01 -2.05
CA PRO A 158 -9.80 -12.98 -1.31
C PRO A 158 -8.89 -13.99 -0.60
N GLY A 159 -9.28 -14.43 0.60
CA GLY A 159 -8.52 -15.38 1.41
C GLY A 159 -7.53 -14.71 2.37
N SER A 160 -6.63 -13.86 1.88
CA SER A 160 -5.63 -13.19 2.75
C SER A 160 -6.15 -11.91 3.40
N ASN A 161 -7.20 -11.29 2.83
CA ASN A 161 -7.66 -9.93 3.18
C ASN A 161 -6.57 -8.86 2.98
N ASP A 162 -5.53 -9.13 2.19
CA ASP A 162 -4.53 -8.13 1.85
C ASP A 162 -5.18 -6.99 1.08
N MET A 163 -4.97 -5.77 1.57
CA MET A 163 -5.51 -4.55 0.96
C MET A 163 -4.38 -3.81 0.25
N LEU A 164 -4.56 -3.57 -1.05
CA LEU A 164 -3.63 -2.82 -1.87
C LEU A 164 -4.30 -1.55 -2.36
N PHE A 165 -3.65 -0.41 -2.12
CA PHE A 165 -4.00 0.83 -2.79
C PHE A 165 -3.57 0.72 -4.26
N VAL A 166 -4.46 1.06 -5.18
CA VAL A 166 -4.20 0.99 -6.62
C VAL A 166 -4.42 2.33 -7.30
N GLN A 167 -3.57 2.67 -8.25
CA GLN A 167 -3.68 3.89 -9.07
C GLN A 167 -3.26 3.60 -10.51
N PRO A 168 -3.67 4.40 -11.52
CA PRO A 168 -3.15 4.27 -12.88
C PRO A 168 -1.62 4.24 -12.90
N ALA A 169 -1.03 3.28 -13.61
CA ALA A 169 0.43 3.19 -13.72
C ALA A 169 1.02 4.38 -14.48
N ASP A 170 0.34 4.81 -15.54
CA ASP A 170 0.62 6.04 -16.25
C ASP A 170 -0.40 7.10 -15.86
N TRP A 171 -0.09 7.89 -14.82
CA TRP A 171 -1.03 8.89 -14.32
C TRP A 171 -1.41 9.91 -15.38
N LYS A 172 -0.45 10.36 -16.20
CA LYS A 172 -0.66 11.40 -17.23
C LYS A 172 -1.58 10.93 -18.34
N LYS A 173 -1.46 9.66 -18.76
CA LYS A 173 -2.34 9.09 -19.78
C LYS A 173 -3.84 9.20 -19.45
N TYR A 174 -4.19 9.13 -18.17
CA TYR A 174 -5.59 9.24 -17.70
C TYR A 174 -6.02 10.67 -17.34
N GLU A 175 -5.19 11.69 -17.63
CA GLU A 175 -5.53 13.08 -17.31
C GLU A 175 -6.76 13.56 -18.07
N GLN A 176 -6.83 13.28 -19.37
CA GLN A 176 -7.99 13.61 -20.18
C GLN A 176 -9.25 12.87 -19.71
N GLU A 177 -9.13 11.58 -19.39
CA GLU A 177 -10.26 10.79 -18.88
C GLU A 177 -10.78 11.34 -17.55
N ARG A 178 -9.89 11.72 -16.61
CA ARG A 178 -10.29 12.38 -15.35
C ARG A 178 -10.89 13.76 -15.58
N ALA A 179 -10.35 14.54 -16.52
CA ALA A 179 -10.84 15.87 -16.86
C ALA A 179 -12.20 15.84 -17.60
N GLN A 180 -12.53 14.72 -18.25
CA GLN A 180 -13.81 14.50 -18.92
C GLN A 180 -14.79 13.66 -18.09
N ALA A 181 -14.34 13.05 -16.98
CA ALA A 181 -15.19 12.25 -16.11
C ALA A 181 -16.44 13.03 -15.66
N ASP A 182 -17.57 12.35 -15.53
CA ASP A 182 -18.82 12.98 -15.11
C ASP A 182 -18.68 13.65 -13.73
N PRO A 183 -19.44 14.71 -13.44
CA PRO A 183 -19.41 15.39 -12.15
C PRO A 183 -19.58 14.44 -10.97
N GLN A 184 -20.45 13.43 -11.11
CA GLN A 184 -20.68 12.40 -10.10
C GLN A 184 -19.42 11.54 -9.83
N ARG A 185 -18.70 11.11 -10.89
CA ARG A 185 -17.46 10.33 -10.75
C ARG A 185 -16.38 11.14 -10.04
N ARG A 186 -16.25 12.43 -10.36
CA ARG A 186 -15.31 13.33 -9.68
C ARG A 186 -15.68 13.55 -8.22
N ALA A 187 -16.96 13.75 -7.93
CA ALA A 187 -17.45 13.92 -6.56
C ALA A 187 -17.16 12.68 -5.69
N LEU A 188 -17.39 11.47 -6.21
CA LEU A 188 -17.03 10.22 -5.52
C LEU A 188 -15.51 10.11 -5.30
N ALA A 189 -14.70 10.47 -6.30
CA ALA A 189 -13.25 10.44 -6.19
C ALA A 189 -12.71 11.46 -5.17
N GLU A 190 -13.35 12.63 -5.06
CA GLU A 190 -13.06 13.63 -4.03
C GLU A 190 -13.49 13.20 -2.64
N GLN A 191 -14.70 12.66 -2.51
CA GLN A 191 -15.23 12.14 -1.24
C GLN A 191 -14.34 11.01 -0.69
N ALA A 192 -13.90 10.10 -1.57
CA ALA A 192 -12.98 9.03 -1.22
C ALA A 192 -11.54 9.53 -0.99
N GLY A 193 -11.20 10.75 -1.41
CA GLY A 193 -9.87 11.35 -1.26
C GLY A 193 -8.83 10.84 -2.26
N ILE A 194 -9.22 10.03 -3.25
CA ILE A 194 -8.32 9.49 -4.29
C ILE A 194 -7.95 10.53 -5.36
N SER A 195 -8.75 11.59 -5.53
CA SER A 195 -8.41 12.68 -6.46
C SER A 195 -7.23 13.53 -6.00
N ARG A 196 -7.01 13.61 -4.69
CA ARG A 196 -5.93 14.41 -4.05
C ARG A 196 -4.72 13.58 -3.66
N LEU A 197 -4.89 12.27 -3.55
CA LEU A 197 -3.79 11.35 -3.21
C LEU A 197 -2.98 11.03 -4.47
N LEU A 198 -2.24 12.03 -4.93
CA LEU A 198 -1.33 11.94 -6.05
C LEU A 198 0.02 11.41 -5.55
N GLU A 199 0.24 10.10 -5.64
CA GLU A 199 1.61 9.62 -5.82
C GLU A 199 1.95 9.78 -7.31
N LYS A 200 2.08 11.05 -7.73
CA LYS A 200 2.62 11.49 -9.03
C LYS A 200 4.08 11.04 -9.10
N GLU A 201 4.25 9.75 -9.35
CA GLU A 201 5.51 9.04 -9.19
C GLU A 201 5.97 9.06 -7.71
N PRO A 202 6.37 7.93 -7.11
CA PRO A 202 7.41 8.03 -6.11
C PRO A 202 8.67 8.53 -6.85
N ARG A 203 8.81 9.84 -7.04
CA ARG A 203 10.13 10.48 -7.06
C ARG A 203 10.69 10.39 -5.65
N ILE A 204 10.90 9.16 -5.21
CA ILE A 204 11.71 8.84 -4.06
C ILE A 204 12.98 8.38 -4.75
N LEU A 205 13.87 9.37 -4.95
CA LEU A 205 15.23 9.28 -5.46
C LEU A 205 15.65 7.85 -5.84
N VAL A 206 15.74 7.61 -7.14
CA VAL A 206 16.62 6.57 -7.66
C VAL A 206 18.03 7.07 -7.34
N THR A 207 18.62 6.56 -6.26
CA THR A 207 20.08 6.57 -6.13
C THR A 207 20.58 5.27 -6.74
N GLY A 208 21.54 5.45 -7.66
CA GLY A 208 22.15 4.41 -8.49
C GLY A 208 22.95 3.37 -7.75
#